data_AF-A0A9D8TZW8-F1
#
_entry.id   AF-A0A9D8TZW8-F1
#
_cell.length_a   1.000
_cell.length_b   1.000
_cell.length_c   1.000
_cell.angle_alpha   90.00
_cell.angle_beta   90.00
_cell.angle_gamma   90.00
#
_symmetry.space_group_name_H-M   'P 1'
#
loop_
_entity.id
_entity.type
_entity.pdbx_description
1 polymer ?
#
loop_
_entity_poly.entity_id
_entity_poly.type
_entity_poly.pdbx_seq_one_letter_code
_entity_poly.pdbx_strand_id
1 'polypeptide(L)'
;FKNPYLRSSQGGFIFKELSTDFRSAYLALENSRTPAAAAAAFSLRYEICPQALLEREEDASRAFSSLSSFEGGECTLSSSPAPTSVSNYAWMCSALGVCRPGEFGEFDWKGQGGYQCYWYWLTREAMLHGKGSIQNPGTLDAGSLGIWAASQKGWTSGSVPRAGGGVSGFGEPFGAGPPFGHVAVVEKVEAFPSGWRIEISGGNFYGNGGWDGYYTRWFTEAQLSGVKDLRFFWKDSWFK
;
A
#
# COMPACT_ATOMS: atom_id res chain seq x y z
N PHE A 1 -12.42 -2.00 23.92
CA PHE A 1 -12.46 -3.47 24.05
C PHE A 1 -11.04 -3.98 24.23
N LYS A 2 -10.86 -4.99 25.09
CA LYS A 2 -9.58 -5.40 25.69
C LYS A 2 -8.56 -5.87 24.64
N ASN A 3 -7.33 -5.42 24.85
CA ASN A 3 -6.11 -5.76 24.13
C ASN A 3 -5.94 -7.29 23.97
N PRO A 4 -5.84 -7.85 22.74
CA PRO A 4 -5.72 -9.30 22.53
C PRO A 4 -4.32 -9.84 22.81
N TYR A 5 -3.34 -8.99 23.13
CA TYR A 5 -2.04 -9.43 23.63
C TYR A 5 -2.15 -9.84 25.11
N LEU A 6 -2.73 -11.02 25.37
CA LEU A 6 -2.63 -11.66 26.67
C LEU A 6 -1.18 -12.14 26.86
N ARG A 7 -0.39 -11.28 27.51
CA ARG A 7 0.88 -11.65 28.13
C ARG A 7 0.61 -12.78 29.11
N SER A 8 1.24 -13.94 28.94
CA SER A 8 1.24 -14.93 30.03
C SER A 8 2.00 -14.34 31.22
N SER A 9 1.67 -14.77 32.44
CA SER A 9 2.39 -14.37 33.66
C SER A 9 3.87 -14.79 33.67
N GLN A 10 4.31 -15.53 32.66
CA GLN A 10 5.68 -15.99 32.43
C GLN A 10 6.36 -15.27 31.25
N GLY A 11 5.74 -14.24 30.66
CA GLY A 11 6.35 -13.39 29.63
C GLY A 11 6.26 -13.91 28.20
N GLY A 12 5.51 -14.99 27.93
CA GLY A 12 5.32 -15.53 26.56
C GLY A 12 4.01 -15.10 25.91
N PHE A 13 4.03 -14.92 24.58
CA PHE A 13 2.85 -14.72 23.74
C PHE A 13 2.11 -16.05 23.49
N ILE A 14 0.78 -16.03 23.55
CA ILE A 14 -0.06 -17.20 23.26
C ILE A 14 -0.47 -17.19 21.77
N PHE A 15 0.26 -17.93 20.95
CA PHE A 15 -0.01 -18.07 19.51
C PHE A 15 -1.10 -19.11 19.25
N LYS A 16 -2.37 -18.69 19.13
CA LYS A 16 -3.48 -19.63 18.92
C LYS A 16 -3.89 -19.82 17.44
N GLU A 17 -3.47 -18.97 16.52
CA GLU A 17 -4.00 -18.96 15.13
C GLU A 17 -2.96 -18.62 14.04
N LEU A 18 -1.69 -18.95 14.23
CA LEU A 18 -0.67 -18.80 13.17
C LEU A 18 -0.47 -20.12 12.42
N SER A 19 -0.18 -20.03 11.11
CA SER A 19 0.25 -21.20 10.34
C SER A 19 1.50 -21.82 10.97
N THR A 20 1.60 -23.15 10.90
CA THR A 20 2.72 -23.89 11.51
C THR A 20 4.07 -23.37 11.04
N ASP A 21 4.16 -22.99 9.77
CA ASP A 21 5.37 -22.43 9.15
C ASP A 21 5.77 -21.07 9.73
N PHE A 22 4.80 -20.18 9.94
CA PHE A 22 5.05 -18.87 10.54
C PHE A 22 5.51 -19.02 12.00
N ARG A 23 4.83 -19.89 12.76
CA ARG A 23 5.18 -20.16 14.16
C ARG A 23 6.59 -20.75 14.29
N SER A 24 6.95 -21.69 13.44
CA SER A 24 8.31 -22.27 13.40
C SER A 24 9.37 -21.24 13.03
N ALA A 25 9.08 -20.35 12.07
CA ALA A 25 10.00 -19.28 11.68
C ALA A 25 10.17 -18.22 12.79
N TYR A 26 9.10 -17.89 13.52
CA TYR A 26 9.15 -16.95 14.64
C TYR A 26 9.91 -17.53 15.85
N LEU A 27 9.67 -18.80 16.21
CA LEU A 27 10.41 -19.48 17.28
C LEU A 27 11.91 -19.62 16.94
N ALA A 28 12.25 -19.79 15.66
CA ALA A 28 13.65 -19.77 15.21
C ALA A 28 14.29 -18.38 15.35
N LEU A 29 13.50 -17.32 15.22
CA LEU A 29 13.94 -15.94 15.44
C LEU A 29 14.16 -15.63 16.93
N GLU A 30 13.24 -16.01 17.82
CA GLU A 30 13.40 -15.84 19.29
C GLU A 30 14.65 -16.56 19.83
N ASN A 31 14.99 -17.72 19.27
CA ASN A 31 16.14 -18.51 19.70
C ASN A 31 17.45 -18.17 18.96
N SER A 32 17.43 -17.16 18.08
CA SER A 32 18.59 -16.76 17.29
C SER A 32 19.64 -16.04 18.14
N ARG A 33 20.91 -16.39 17.95
CA ARG A 33 22.05 -15.66 18.55
C ARG A 33 22.28 -14.29 17.90
N THR A 34 21.63 -14.02 16.77
CA THR A 34 21.69 -12.74 16.04
C THR A 34 20.26 -12.28 15.70
N PRO A 35 19.50 -11.77 16.70
CA PRO A 35 18.09 -11.44 16.54
C PRO A 35 17.80 -10.43 15.42
N ALA A 36 18.66 -9.43 15.25
CA ALA A 36 18.50 -8.41 14.21
C ALA A 36 18.61 -8.96 12.78
N ALA A 37 19.56 -9.87 12.52
CA ALA A 37 19.71 -10.50 11.20
C ALA A 37 18.57 -11.50 10.92
N ALA A 38 18.10 -12.20 11.95
CA ALA A 38 16.94 -13.09 11.84
C ALA A 38 15.64 -12.31 11.60
N ALA A 39 15.45 -11.17 12.28
CA ALA A 39 14.33 -10.26 12.07
C ALA A 39 14.35 -9.67 10.66
N ALA A 40 15.50 -9.21 10.16
CA ALA A 40 15.64 -8.77 8.78
C ALA A 40 15.29 -9.89 7.79
N ALA A 41 15.76 -11.14 8.00
CA ALA A 41 15.43 -12.27 7.13
C ALA A 41 13.96 -12.68 7.18
N PHE A 42 13.33 -12.61 8.35
CA PHE A 42 11.90 -12.87 8.53
C PHE A 42 11.06 -11.77 7.87
N SER A 43 11.46 -10.52 8.06
CA SER A 43 10.88 -9.34 7.40
C SER A 43 11.02 -9.40 5.88
N LEU A 44 12.16 -9.85 5.35
CA LEU A 44 12.35 -10.05 3.91
C LEU A 44 11.51 -11.23 3.39
N ARG A 45 11.31 -12.28 4.19
CA ARG A 45 10.56 -13.48 3.80
C ARG A 45 9.05 -13.28 3.82
N TYR A 46 8.55 -12.44 4.73
CA TYR A 46 7.12 -12.22 4.94
C TYR A 46 6.68 -10.78 4.65
N GLU A 47 7.60 -9.92 4.20
CA GLU A 47 7.37 -8.48 3.93
C GLU A 47 6.81 -7.72 5.15
N ILE A 48 7.13 -8.19 6.36
CA ILE A 48 6.69 -7.60 7.64
C ILE A 48 7.75 -6.61 8.15
N CYS A 49 7.35 -5.46 8.69
CA CYS A 49 8.30 -4.49 9.25
C CYS A 49 9.14 -5.09 10.41
N PRO A 50 10.48 -4.95 10.42
CA PRO A 50 11.37 -5.65 11.37
C PRO A 50 11.18 -5.30 12.85
N GLN A 51 10.66 -4.11 13.19
CA GLN A 51 10.42 -3.77 14.60
C GLN A 51 9.21 -4.48 15.23
N ALA A 52 8.32 -5.11 14.45
CA ALA A 52 7.30 -5.99 15.02
C ALA A 52 7.89 -7.27 15.65
N LEU A 53 9.18 -7.55 15.39
CA LEU A 53 9.89 -8.77 15.81
C LEU A 53 10.98 -8.50 16.85
N LEU A 54 11.35 -7.24 17.09
CA LEU A 54 12.47 -6.86 17.96
C LEU A 54 11.95 -6.06 19.17
N GLU A 55 12.22 -6.57 20.37
CA GLU A 55 11.74 -5.98 21.63
C GLU A 55 12.43 -4.66 22.04
N ARG A 56 13.50 -4.24 21.34
CA ARG A 56 14.33 -3.08 21.72
C ARG A 56 14.65 -2.16 20.54
N GLU A 57 14.35 -0.87 20.72
CA GLU A 57 14.51 0.19 19.70
C GLU A 57 15.94 0.33 19.17
N GLU A 58 16.96 0.16 20.02
CA GLU A 58 18.38 0.34 19.66
C GLU A 58 18.90 -0.72 18.68
N ASP A 59 18.35 -1.94 18.71
CA ASP A 59 18.75 -3.04 17.82
C ASP A 59 18.14 -2.89 16.42
N ALA A 60 16.97 -2.25 16.33
CA ALA A 60 16.32 -1.92 15.08
C ALA A 60 16.95 -0.69 14.39
N SER A 61 17.29 0.34 15.16
CA SER A 61 17.93 1.57 14.66
C SER A 61 19.28 1.31 13.99
N ARG A 62 20.05 0.32 14.50
CA ARG A 62 21.33 -0.08 13.89
C ARG A 62 21.19 -0.90 12.61
N ALA A 63 20.04 -1.56 12.42
CA ALA A 63 19.81 -2.42 11.26
C ALA A 63 19.39 -1.64 10.00
N PHE A 64 18.80 -0.44 10.14
CA PHE A 64 18.27 0.31 9.01
C PHE A 64 18.46 1.82 9.15
N SER A 65 19.47 2.36 8.47
CA SER A 65 19.71 3.81 8.33
C SER A 65 18.94 4.46 7.17
N SER A 66 18.07 3.72 6.47
CA SER A 66 17.38 4.18 5.25
C SER A 66 15.85 4.23 5.33
N LEU A 67 15.24 4.00 6.50
CA LEU A 67 13.79 4.11 6.69
C LEU A 67 13.45 5.41 7.42
N SER A 68 12.63 6.26 6.81
CA SER A 68 12.12 7.49 7.41
C SER A 68 11.23 7.18 8.62
N SER A 69 11.49 7.89 9.72
CA SER A 69 10.79 7.96 11.01
C SER A 69 9.54 7.09 11.22
N PHE A 70 9.57 6.30 12.28
CA PHE A 70 8.50 5.39 12.73
C PHE A 70 8.07 5.73 14.15
N GLU A 71 6.77 5.95 14.37
CA GLU A 71 6.13 5.89 15.69
C GLU A 71 5.11 4.73 15.68
N GLY A 72 5.20 3.82 16.66
CA GLY A 72 4.05 3.02 17.10
C GLY A 72 3.63 1.77 16.33
N GLY A 73 4.34 1.30 15.30
CA GLY A 73 3.89 0.11 14.53
C GLY A 73 3.59 0.38 13.04
N GLU A 74 3.58 1.64 12.63
CA GLU A 74 3.05 2.09 11.34
C GLU A 74 4.13 2.27 10.26
N CYS A 75 4.01 1.57 9.13
CA CYS A 75 4.80 1.89 7.94
C CYS A 75 4.13 3.05 7.20
N THR A 76 4.58 4.27 7.44
CA THR A 76 4.10 5.47 6.74
C THR A 76 5.06 5.89 5.63
N LEU A 77 4.51 6.52 4.58
CA LEU A 77 5.31 7.09 3.50
C LEU A 77 6.16 8.26 4.04
N SER A 78 7.40 8.37 3.54
CA SER A 78 8.32 9.48 3.87
C SER A 78 7.86 10.82 3.30
N SER A 79 7.01 10.78 2.27
CA SER A 79 6.44 11.93 1.56
C SER A 79 5.06 12.31 2.11
N SER A 80 4.64 13.56 1.88
CA SER A 80 3.35 14.11 2.36
C SER A 80 2.19 13.11 2.20
N PRO A 81 1.57 12.65 3.30
CA PRO A 81 0.51 11.65 3.27
C PRO A 81 -0.69 12.20 2.48
N ALA A 82 -1.43 11.31 1.83
CA ALA A 82 -2.66 11.71 1.17
C ALA A 82 -3.65 12.23 2.23
N PRO A 83 -4.26 13.41 2.02
CA PRO A 83 -5.17 13.99 3.00
C PRO A 83 -6.44 13.17 3.15
N THR A 84 -6.90 12.90 4.38
CA THR A 84 -8.10 12.08 4.62
C THR A 84 -9.39 12.90 4.75
N SER A 85 -9.31 14.23 4.73
CA SER A 85 -10.41 15.16 5.00
C SER A 85 -10.71 16.15 3.87
N VAL A 86 -10.26 15.85 2.65
CA VAL A 86 -10.57 16.65 1.46
C VAL A 86 -11.38 15.82 0.47
N SER A 87 -12.13 16.48 -0.40
CA SER A 87 -12.93 15.83 -1.45
C SER A 87 -12.39 16.08 -2.86
N ASN A 88 -11.38 16.92 -3.05
CA ASN A 88 -10.86 17.26 -4.37
C ASN A 88 -9.34 17.14 -4.46
N TYR A 89 -8.79 17.43 -5.64
CA TYR A 89 -7.37 17.25 -5.95
C TYR A 89 -6.51 18.50 -5.74
N ALA A 90 -7.04 19.60 -5.19
CA ALA A 90 -6.30 20.86 -5.01
C ALA A 90 -5.02 20.71 -4.16
N TRP A 91 -5.00 19.71 -3.26
CA TRP A 91 -3.84 19.40 -2.43
C TRP A 91 -2.63 18.92 -3.23
N MET A 92 -2.81 18.52 -4.49
CA MET A 92 -1.73 18.16 -5.41
C MET A 92 -1.06 19.37 -6.08
N CYS A 93 -1.57 20.60 -5.87
CA CYS A 93 -1.12 21.82 -6.54
C CYS A 93 0.38 22.07 -6.40
N SER A 94 0.94 22.00 -5.19
CA SER A 94 2.35 22.28 -4.96
C SER A 94 3.29 21.25 -5.59
N ALA A 95 2.87 19.99 -5.68
CA ALA A 95 3.68 18.91 -6.23
C ALA A 95 3.59 18.83 -7.76
N LEU A 96 2.39 18.94 -8.31
CA LEU A 96 2.11 18.63 -9.72
C LEU A 96 1.42 19.76 -10.49
N GLY A 97 1.05 20.87 -9.87
CA GLY A 97 0.34 21.96 -10.55
C GLY A 97 -1.13 21.66 -10.83
N VAL A 98 -1.74 20.74 -10.08
CA VAL A 98 -3.18 20.45 -10.11
C VAL A 98 -3.85 21.31 -9.03
N CYS A 99 -4.22 22.54 -9.38
CA CYS A 99 -4.69 23.55 -8.44
C CYS A 99 -6.20 23.80 -8.57
N ARG A 100 -6.78 23.52 -9.75
CA ARG A 100 -8.20 23.75 -10.05
C ARG A 100 -8.71 22.80 -11.15
N PRO A 101 -10.04 22.74 -11.39
CA PRO A 101 -10.61 21.92 -12.46
C PRO A 101 -9.99 22.21 -13.84
N GLY A 102 -9.71 21.14 -14.59
CA GLY A 102 -9.10 21.18 -15.92
C GLY A 102 -7.56 21.06 -15.94
N GLU A 103 -6.92 21.05 -14.76
CA GLU A 103 -5.48 20.80 -14.62
C GLU A 103 -5.24 19.33 -14.27
N PHE A 104 -4.29 18.69 -14.97
CA PHE A 104 -4.05 17.23 -14.90
C PHE A 104 -2.59 16.87 -14.57
N GLY A 105 -1.77 17.85 -14.21
CA GLY A 105 -0.37 17.65 -13.89
C GLY A 105 0.48 17.34 -15.12
N GLU A 106 1.43 16.40 -14.98
CA GLU A 106 2.39 16.07 -16.04
C GLU A 106 1.83 15.16 -17.14
N PHE A 107 0.64 14.58 -16.95
CA PHE A 107 0.05 13.66 -17.90
C PHE A 107 -0.88 14.40 -18.86
N ASP A 108 -0.73 14.15 -20.16
CA ASP A 108 -1.69 14.60 -21.17
C ASP A 108 -2.99 13.80 -21.03
N TRP A 109 -3.90 14.33 -20.23
CA TRP A 109 -5.14 13.66 -19.84
C TRP A 109 -6.40 14.37 -20.36
N LYS A 110 -6.23 15.36 -21.24
CA LYS A 110 -7.37 16.10 -21.81
C LYS A 110 -8.22 15.15 -22.67
N GLY A 111 -9.53 15.15 -22.41
CA GLY A 111 -10.48 14.30 -23.14
C GLY A 111 -10.60 12.86 -22.61
N GLN A 112 -9.82 12.45 -21.61
CA GLN A 112 -9.79 11.09 -21.06
C GLN A 112 -10.78 10.89 -19.89
N GLY A 113 -11.92 11.59 -19.92
CA GLY A 113 -12.95 11.44 -18.89
C GLY A 113 -12.63 12.08 -17.54
N GLY A 114 -11.64 12.99 -17.48
CA GLY A 114 -11.36 13.79 -16.27
C GLY A 114 -10.56 13.06 -15.20
N TYR A 115 -10.87 13.31 -13.93
CA TYR A 115 -10.13 12.84 -12.77
C TYR A 115 -10.45 11.38 -12.39
N GLN A 116 -10.20 10.49 -13.35
CA GLN A 116 -10.48 9.05 -13.23
C GLN A 116 -9.55 8.37 -12.22
N CYS A 117 -9.92 7.17 -11.75
CA CYS A 117 -9.08 6.39 -10.82
C CYS A 117 -7.69 6.11 -11.39
N TYR A 118 -7.61 5.85 -12.69
CA TYR A 118 -6.36 5.67 -13.43
C TYR A 118 -5.48 6.93 -13.41
N TRP A 119 -6.07 8.08 -13.76
CA TRP A 119 -5.37 9.37 -13.71
C TRP A 119 -4.83 9.64 -12.31
N TYR A 120 -5.67 9.40 -11.30
CA TYR A 120 -5.30 9.62 -9.92
C TYR A 120 -4.10 8.75 -9.53
N TRP A 121 -4.14 7.45 -9.86
CA TRP A 121 -3.03 6.54 -9.60
C TRP A 121 -1.72 7.03 -10.25
N LEU A 122 -1.72 7.34 -11.55
CA LEU A 122 -0.55 7.88 -12.24
C LEU A 122 0.01 9.14 -11.56
N THR A 123 -0.88 10.07 -11.27
CA THR A 123 -0.58 11.37 -10.67
C THR A 123 -0.01 11.20 -9.26
N ARG A 124 -0.63 10.36 -8.43
CA ARG A 124 -0.18 10.13 -7.07
C ARG A 124 1.14 9.35 -7.02
N GLU A 125 1.35 8.34 -7.86
CA GLU A 125 2.65 7.64 -7.95
C GLU A 125 3.79 8.59 -8.36
N ALA A 126 3.54 9.51 -9.31
CA ALA A 126 4.50 10.55 -9.67
C ALA A 126 4.83 11.50 -8.49
N MET A 127 3.86 11.79 -7.62
CA MET A 127 4.13 12.58 -6.40
C MET A 127 5.00 11.82 -5.40
N LEU A 128 4.75 10.53 -5.23
CA LEU A 128 5.44 9.69 -4.25
C LEU A 128 6.87 9.38 -4.68
N HIS A 129 7.07 9.07 -5.95
CA HIS A 129 8.34 8.53 -6.48
C HIS A 129 9.09 9.51 -7.38
N GLY A 130 8.57 10.73 -7.54
CA GLY A 130 9.14 11.80 -8.35
C GLY A 130 8.57 11.87 -9.77
N LYS A 131 8.54 13.09 -10.33
CA LYS A 131 8.07 13.35 -11.70
C LYS A 131 8.84 12.51 -12.72
N GLY A 132 8.12 11.90 -13.65
CA GLY A 132 8.70 10.99 -14.67
C GLY A 132 9.12 9.61 -14.15
N SER A 133 8.92 9.29 -12.86
CA SER A 133 9.15 7.94 -12.32
C SER A 133 8.19 6.90 -12.89
N ILE A 134 7.03 7.34 -13.38
CA ILE A 134 5.98 6.53 -13.97
C ILE A 134 5.58 7.07 -15.35
N GLN A 135 5.25 6.16 -16.25
CA GLN A 135 4.69 6.46 -17.57
C GLN A 135 3.34 5.77 -17.64
N ASN A 136 2.39 6.37 -18.37
CA ASN A 136 1.08 5.77 -18.57
C ASN A 136 1.21 4.40 -19.26
N PRO A 137 0.84 3.29 -18.61
CA PRO A 137 0.88 1.95 -19.21
C PRO A 137 -0.02 1.78 -20.44
N GLY A 138 -1.05 2.62 -20.60
CA GLY A 138 -1.99 2.54 -21.70
C GLY A 138 -2.87 1.29 -21.66
N THR A 139 -3.09 0.71 -20.47
CA THR A 139 -4.02 -0.41 -20.33
C THR A 139 -5.45 0.05 -20.64
N LEU A 140 -6.25 -0.84 -21.23
CA LEU A 140 -7.62 -0.54 -21.66
C LEU A 140 -8.55 -0.23 -20.48
N ASP A 141 -8.24 -0.76 -19.31
CA ASP A 141 -9.02 -0.63 -18.09
C ASP A 141 -8.10 -0.52 -16.86
N ALA A 142 -8.69 -0.05 -15.75
CA ALA A 142 -7.96 0.18 -14.50
C ALA A 142 -7.76 -1.12 -13.70
N GLY A 143 -8.74 -2.03 -13.71
CA GLY A 143 -8.68 -3.28 -12.96
C GLY A 143 -7.53 -4.19 -13.40
N SER A 144 -7.19 -4.17 -14.69
CA SER A 144 -6.13 -4.97 -15.30
C SER A 144 -4.70 -4.47 -15.03
N LEU A 145 -4.51 -3.34 -14.34
CA LEU A 145 -3.17 -2.77 -14.15
C LEU A 145 -2.19 -3.71 -13.43
N GLY A 146 -2.62 -4.38 -12.36
CA GLY A 146 -1.80 -5.38 -11.68
C GLY A 146 -1.49 -6.60 -12.55
N ILE A 147 -2.40 -7.00 -13.44
CA ILE A 147 -2.16 -8.08 -14.41
C ILE A 147 -1.12 -7.64 -15.44
N TRP A 148 -1.26 -6.43 -15.98
CA TRP A 148 -0.26 -5.84 -16.86
C TRP A 148 1.10 -5.78 -16.16
N ALA A 149 1.17 -5.26 -14.93
CA ALA A 149 2.40 -5.13 -14.16
C ALA A 149 3.09 -6.48 -13.96
N ALA A 150 2.34 -7.55 -13.71
CA ALA A 150 2.88 -8.91 -13.58
C ALA A 150 3.61 -9.41 -14.85
N SER A 151 3.31 -8.84 -16.02
CA SER A 151 3.96 -9.18 -17.30
C SER A 151 5.11 -8.25 -17.67
N GLN A 152 5.35 -7.18 -16.92
CA GLN A 152 6.36 -6.18 -17.24
C GLN A 152 7.67 -6.42 -16.50
N LYS A 153 8.79 -6.26 -17.21
CA LYS A 153 10.11 -6.26 -16.59
C LYS A 153 10.27 -5.03 -15.69
N GLY A 154 10.78 -5.23 -14.47
CA GLY A 154 11.01 -4.16 -13.50
C GLY A 154 9.77 -3.76 -12.69
N TRP A 155 8.72 -4.58 -12.77
CA TRP A 155 7.52 -4.46 -11.96
C TRP A 155 7.32 -5.72 -11.14
N THR A 156 6.90 -5.53 -9.90
CA THR A 156 6.41 -6.59 -9.03
C THR A 156 4.89 -6.53 -8.98
N SER A 157 4.23 -7.69 -9.00
CA SER A 157 2.80 -7.80 -8.73
C SER A 157 2.47 -9.09 -7.97
N GLY A 158 1.60 -8.98 -6.96
CA GLY A 158 1.22 -10.10 -6.11
C GLY A 158 0.03 -9.80 -5.20
N SER A 159 -0.10 -10.59 -4.15
CA SER A 159 -1.20 -10.50 -3.16
C SER A 159 -0.83 -9.75 -1.88
N VAL A 160 0.42 -9.34 -1.74
CA VAL A 160 0.91 -8.64 -0.53
C VAL A 160 0.92 -7.14 -0.78
N PRO A 161 0.25 -6.32 0.04
CA PRO A 161 0.22 -4.88 -0.13
C PRO A 161 1.53 -4.23 0.26
N ARG A 162 1.83 -3.10 -0.39
CA ARG A 162 2.97 -2.25 -0.07
C ARG A 162 2.58 -0.79 -0.08
N ALA A 163 2.89 -0.07 0.99
CA ALA A 163 2.68 1.37 1.05
C ALA A 163 3.51 2.07 -0.05
N GLY A 164 2.86 2.97 -0.79
CA GLY A 164 3.40 3.62 -1.99
C GLY A 164 3.36 2.77 -3.25
N GLY A 165 2.70 1.61 -3.23
CA GLY A 165 2.37 0.86 -4.43
C GLY A 165 0.92 1.05 -4.87
N GLY A 166 0.58 0.46 -6.01
CA GLY A 166 -0.78 0.40 -6.53
C GLY A 166 -1.53 -0.84 -6.07
N VAL A 167 -2.85 -0.75 -6.07
CA VAL A 167 -3.77 -1.89 -5.98
C VAL A 167 -4.82 -1.76 -7.08
N SER A 168 -5.06 -2.84 -7.83
CA SER A 168 -6.10 -2.89 -8.86
C SER A 168 -6.95 -4.16 -8.72
N GLY A 169 -8.14 -4.15 -9.30
CA GLY A 169 -9.03 -5.31 -9.32
C GLY A 169 -10.42 -4.96 -9.86
N PHE A 170 -11.33 -5.93 -9.79
CA PHE A 170 -12.69 -5.80 -10.30
C PHE A 170 -13.73 -6.19 -9.25
N GLY A 171 -14.74 -5.33 -9.14
CA GLY A 171 -15.93 -5.57 -8.33
C GLY A 171 -15.83 -5.08 -6.89
N GLU A 172 -16.98 -5.17 -6.24
CA GLU A 172 -17.16 -4.73 -4.86
C GLU A 172 -16.42 -5.64 -3.87
N PRO A 173 -15.96 -5.09 -2.72
CA PRO A 173 -16.16 -3.72 -2.26
C PRO A 173 -15.12 -2.70 -2.78
N PHE A 174 -14.20 -3.14 -3.63
CA PHE A 174 -13.06 -2.31 -4.04
C PHE A 174 -13.45 -1.24 -5.06
N GLY A 175 -14.20 -1.62 -6.10
CA GLY A 175 -14.72 -0.68 -7.08
C GLY A 175 -15.60 -1.34 -8.13
N ALA A 176 -15.67 -0.73 -9.31
CA ALA A 176 -16.55 -1.20 -10.38
C ALA A 176 -16.18 -2.62 -10.86
N GLY A 177 -17.17 -3.37 -11.32
CA GLY A 177 -16.96 -4.63 -12.02
C GLY A 177 -16.37 -4.43 -13.42
N PRO A 178 -16.20 -5.53 -14.18
CA PRO A 178 -15.84 -5.45 -15.60
C PRO A 178 -16.88 -4.61 -16.38
N PRO A 179 -16.46 -3.89 -17.45
CA PRO A 179 -15.14 -3.96 -18.07
C PRO A 179 -14.09 -3.02 -17.49
N PHE A 180 -14.44 -2.11 -16.58
CA PHE A 180 -13.55 -1.00 -16.19
C PHE A 180 -12.64 -1.31 -15.00
N GLY A 181 -13.16 -2.04 -14.00
CA GLY A 181 -12.42 -2.29 -12.77
C GLY A 181 -12.12 -1.00 -11.99
N HIS A 182 -11.12 -1.08 -11.11
CA HIS A 182 -10.66 0.06 -10.33
C HIS A 182 -9.16 -0.04 -10.03
N VAL A 183 -8.53 1.11 -9.78
CA VAL A 183 -7.15 1.21 -9.30
C VAL A 183 -7.04 2.31 -8.24
N ALA A 184 -6.22 2.08 -7.23
CA ALA A 184 -5.94 3.03 -6.16
C ALA A 184 -4.47 2.93 -5.73
N VAL A 185 -4.02 3.89 -4.93
CA VAL A 185 -2.70 3.88 -4.29
C VAL A 185 -2.85 3.38 -2.87
N VAL A 186 -1.97 2.49 -2.43
CA VAL A 186 -1.88 2.04 -1.05
C VAL A 186 -1.07 3.08 -0.28
N GLU A 187 -1.73 3.90 0.54
CA GLU A 187 -1.07 4.95 1.33
C GLU A 187 -0.44 4.38 2.61
N LYS A 188 -1.10 3.39 3.22
CA LYS A 188 -0.63 2.74 4.44
C LYS A 188 -0.93 1.25 4.44
N VAL A 189 -0.06 0.50 5.10
CA VAL A 189 -0.26 -0.92 5.41
C VAL A 189 -0.03 -1.12 6.90
N GLU A 190 -0.99 -1.74 7.57
CA GLU A 190 -0.92 -2.03 8.99
C GLU A 190 -1.23 -3.50 9.26
N ALA A 191 -0.59 -4.04 10.28
CA ALA A 191 -0.99 -5.32 10.83
C ALA A 191 -2.43 -5.23 11.35
N PHE A 192 -3.22 -6.27 11.08
CA PHE A 192 -4.60 -6.37 11.52
C PHE A 192 -4.86 -7.79 12.03
N PRO A 193 -5.78 -8.03 12.98
CA PRO A 193 -5.97 -9.36 13.55
C PRO A 193 -6.22 -10.49 12.54
N SER A 194 -6.77 -10.18 11.37
CA SER A 194 -7.04 -11.14 10.29
C SER A 194 -6.01 -11.10 9.16
N GLY A 195 -4.83 -10.51 9.38
CA GLY A 195 -3.78 -10.32 8.37
C GLY A 195 -3.34 -8.86 8.28
N TRP A 196 -3.68 -8.18 7.19
CA TRP A 196 -3.39 -6.75 7.02
C TRP A 196 -4.66 -5.92 6.84
N ARG A 197 -4.52 -4.61 7.09
CA ARG A 197 -5.43 -3.60 6.57
C ARG A 197 -4.64 -2.52 5.83
N ILE A 198 -5.26 -1.96 4.81
CA ILE A 198 -4.69 -0.89 4.00
C ILE A 198 -5.55 0.35 4.05
N GLU A 199 -4.90 1.51 4.08
CA GLU A 199 -5.52 2.76 3.66
C GLU A 199 -5.20 2.96 2.19
N ILE A 200 -6.23 3.13 1.36
CA ILE A 200 -6.07 3.52 -0.03
C ILE A 200 -6.50 4.96 -0.23
N SER A 201 -5.92 5.59 -1.24
CA SER A 201 -6.37 6.84 -1.82
C SER A 201 -6.73 6.63 -3.28
N GLY A 202 -7.75 7.34 -3.77
CA GLY A 202 -8.28 7.12 -5.11
C GLY A 202 -8.97 8.32 -5.71
N GLY A 203 -9.14 8.26 -7.03
CA GLY A 203 -10.00 9.16 -7.79
C GLY A 203 -11.28 8.49 -8.25
N ASN A 204 -12.18 9.29 -8.82
CA ASN A 204 -13.47 8.86 -9.35
C ASN A 204 -14.48 8.30 -8.32
N PHE A 205 -14.53 8.84 -7.10
CA PHE A 205 -15.47 8.38 -6.07
C PHE A 205 -16.94 8.33 -6.55
N TYR A 206 -17.36 9.36 -7.31
CA TYR A 206 -18.73 9.48 -7.81
C TYR A 206 -18.95 8.85 -9.20
N GLY A 207 -17.94 8.16 -9.77
CA GLY A 207 -18.06 7.48 -11.07
C GLY A 207 -18.06 8.38 -12.31
N ASN A 208 -17.92 9.71 -12.16
CA ASN A 208 -18.03 10.69 -13.25
C ASN A 208 -16.72 11.41 -13.62
N GLY A 209 -15.59 11.08 -12.97
CA GLY A 209 -14.31 11.75 -13.15
C GLY A 209 -14.30 13.22 -12.74
N GLY A 210 -15.20 13.62 -11.84
CA GLY A 210 -15.34 14.99 -11.37
C GLY A 210 -14.18 15.45 -10.48
N TRP A 211 -13.97 16.76 -10.42
CA TRP A 211 -12.94 17.41 -9.60
C TRP A 211 -13.03 17.05 -8.11
N ASP A 212 -14.25 16.92 -7.59
CA ASP A 212 -14.51 16.54 -6.20
C ASP A 212 -14.60 15.02 -6.01
N GLY A 213 -13.97 14.23 -6.90
CA GLY A 213 -14.01 12.76 -6.88
C GLY A 213 -12.89 12.10 -6.06
N TYR A 214 -12.16 12.84 -5.24
CA TYR A 214 -11.08 12.30 -4.42
C TYR A 214 -11.63 11.60 -3.16
N TYR A 215 -10.99 10.52 -2.73
CA TYR A 215 -11.35 9.84 -1.49
C TYR A 215 -10.18 9.05 -0.89
N THR A 216 -10.32 8.69 0.39
CA THR A 216 -9.57 7.60 1.04
C THR A 216 -10.51 6.56 1.63
N ARG A 217 -10.07 5.30 1.69
CA ARG A 217 -10.86 4.19 2.27
C ARG A 217 -9.93 3.19 2.96
N TRP A 218 -10.40 2.63 4.06
CA TRP A 218 -9.75 1.49 4.70
C TRP A 218 -10.36 0.18 4.22
N PHE A 219 -9.50 -0.79 3.96
CA PHE A 219 -9.89 -2.17 3.67
C PHE A 219 -9.09 -3.15 4.51
N THR A 220 -9.75 -4.19 5.02
CA THR A 220 -9.08 -5.37 5.57
C THR A 220 -8.85 -6.39 4.46
N GLU A 221 -7.87 -7.27 4.65
CA GLU A 221 -7.63 -8.41 3.76
C GLU A 221 -8.90 -9.24 3.52
N ALA A 222 -9.67 -9.51 4.58
CA ALA A 222 -10.91 -10.27 4.48
C ALA A 222 -11.95 -9.60 3.57
N GLN A 223 -12.08 -8.28 3.64
CA GLN A 223 -13.01 -7.52 2.78
C GLN A 223 -12.63 -7.61 1.30
N LEU A 224 -11.33 -7.73 1.01
CA LEU A 224 -10.82 -7.77 -0.36
C LEU A 224 -10.63 -9.19 -0.91
N SER A 225 -10.72 -10.22 -0.07
CA SER A 225 -10.50 -11.63 -0.45
C SER A 225 -11.37 -12.14 -1.61
N GLY A 226 -12.57 -11.56 -1.80
CA GLY A 226 -13.49 -11.91 -2.88
C GLY A 226 -13.40 -11.03 -4.13
N VAL A 227 -12.55 -10.00 -4.13
CA VAL A 227 -12.42 -9.08 -5.27
C VAL A 227 -11.69 -9.80 -6.40
N LYS A 228 -12.30 -9.77 -7.59
CA LYS A 228 -11.78 -10.48 -8.75
C LYS A 228 -10.48 -9.82 -9.22
N ASP A 229 -9.46 -10.66 -9.45
CA ASP A 229 -8.14 -10.25 -9.93
C ASP A 229 -7.49 -9.11 -9.12
N LEU A 230 -7.79 -9.05 -7.82
CA LEU A 230 -7.16 -8.09 -6.92
C LEU A 230 -5.65 -8.33 -6.88
N ARG A 231 -4.88 -7.30 -7.24
CA ARG A 231 -3.42 -7.35 -7.26
C ARG A 231 -2.82 -6.07 -6.70
N PHE A 232 -1.83 -6.25 -5.85
CA PHE A 232 -0.90 -5.20 -5.46
C PHE A 232 0.27 -5.19 -6.43
N PHE A 233 0.81 -4.01 -6.74
CA PHE A 233 1.86 -3.88 -7.72
C PHE A 233 2.68 -2.59 -7.57
N TRP A 234 3.94 -2.63 -7.99
CA TRP A 234 4.84 -1.48 -7.95
C TRP A 234 6.02 -1.65 -8.89
N LYS A 235 6.72 -0.56 -9.23
CA LYS A 235 8.04 -0.65 -9.88
C LYS A 235 9.09 -1.03 -8.86
N ASP A 236 9.96 -1.97 -9.21
CA ASP A 236 11.03 -2.45 -8.33
C ASP A 236 11.99 -1.31 -7.94
N SER A 237 12.13 -0.30 -8.80
CA SER A 237 12.99 0.87 -8.58
C SER A 237 12.53 1.81 -7.47
N TRP A 238 11.27 1.76 -7.06
CA TRP A 238 10.72 2.67 -6.04
C TRP A 238 11.15 2.32 -4.61
N PHE A 239 11.68 1.13 -4.43
CA PHE A 239 11.81 0.50 -3.12
C PHE A 239 13.17 -0.16 -2.88
N LYS A 240 14.19 0.33 -3.59
CA LYS A 240 15.57 -0.14 -3.50
C LYS A 240 16.30 0.41 -2.28
#